data_AF-A0A814Z7C6-F1
#
_entry.id   AF-A0A814Z7C6-F1
#
_cell.length_a   1.000
_cell.length_b   1.000
_cell.length_c   1.000
_cell.angle_alpha   90.00
_cell.angle_beta   90.00
_cell.angle_gamma   90.00
#
_symmetry.space_group_name_H-M   'P 1'
#
loop_
_entity.id
_entity.type
_entity.pdbx_description
1 polymer ?
#
loop_
_entity_poly.entity_id
_entity_poly.type
_entity_poly.pdbx_seq_one_letter_code
_entity_poly.pdbx_strand_id
1 'polypeptide(L)'
;MCMLDFVDVASLIYRLKLAGQKSSTIYSSTQLKNFLNDHLHDHTLIFNDLHIYFILDDYVDQENRMDFLRTLKECYDTSDSDNSQVYRHVGQYIFKAMDQFQEKNYSQVVELLYPIRNKIYQIGGSNAQRDLFYLLLIYSAVHSSNNQHQQLAKQLINERCLMRNKTKSKMMENYANTILND
;
A
#
# COMPACT_ATOMS: atom_id res chain seq x y z
N MET A 1 10.11 17.07 10.62
CA MET A 1 9.16 15.94 10.62
C MET A 1 9.95 14.73 11.07
N CYS A 2 9.43 13.94 12.01
CA CYS A 2 10.07 12.66 12.35
C CYS A 2 9.50 11.52 11.48
N MET A 3 10.13 10.35 11.51
CA MET A 3 9.66 9.18 10.77
C MET A 3 8.23 8.78 11.17
N LEU A 4 7.86 8.91 12.45
CA LEU A 4 6.51 8.58 12.91
C LEU A 4 5.44 9.52 12.32
N ASP A 5 5.72 10.83 12.29
CA ASP A 5 4.85 11.81 11.63
C ASP A 5 4.71 11.50 10.13
N PHE A 6 5.82 11.13 9.49
CA PHE A 6 5.84 10.82 8.07
C PHE A 6 4.98 9.60 7.74
N VAL A 7 5.11 8.49 8.47
CA VAL A 7 4.31 7.29 8.22
C VAL A 7 2.83 7.55 8.43
N ASP A 8 2.45 8.36 9.42
CA ASP A 8 1.04 8.71 9.67
C ASP A 8 0.46 9.60 8.56
N VAL A 9 1.22 10.60 8.11
CA VAL A 9 0.84 11.43 6.97
C VAL A 9 0.75 10.58 5.71
N ALA A 10 1.75 9.76 5.39
CA ALA A 10 1.73 8.86 4.24
C ALA A 10 0.52 7.92 4.25
N SER A 11 0.19 7.39 5.42
CA SER A 11 -1.01 6.59 5.63
C SER A 11 -2.30 7.35 5.31
N LEU A 12 -2.44 8.59 5.77
CA LEU A 12 -3.63 9.41 5.49
C LEU A 12 -3.76 9.71 3.99
N ILE A 13 -2.65 10.13 3.37
CA ILE A 13 -2.55 10.46 1.96
C ILE A 13 -3.03 9.29 1.09
N TYR A 14 -2.49 8.11 1.34
CA TYR A 14 -2.83 6.94 0.54
C TYR A 14 -4.28 6.48 0.75
N ARG A 15 -4.86 6.66 1.95
CA ARG A 15 -6.30 6.39 2.19
C ARG A 15 -7.20 7.33 1.41
N LEU A 16 -6.84 8.60 1.31
CA LEU A 16 -7.60 9.58 0.53
C LEU A 16 -7.55 9.23 -0.97
N LYS A 17 -6.39 8.83 -1.48
CA LYS A 17 -6.21 8.30 -2.83
C LYS A 17 -7.15 7.11 -3.10
N LEU A 18 -7.13 6.11 -2.21
CA LEU A 18 -8.03 4.95 -2.32
C LEU A 18 -9.52 5.34 -2.20
N ALA A 19 -9.85 6.40 -1.47
CA ALA A 19 -11.21 6.93 -1.39
C ALA A 19 -11.68 7.67 -2.66
N GLY A 20 -10.83 7.76 -3.69
CA GLY A 20 -11.11 8.49 -4.93
C GLY A 20 -10.92 10.00 -4.84
N GLN A 21 -10.24 10.51 -3.80
CA GLN A 21 -9.94 11.94 -3.69
C GLN A 21 -8.81 12.31 -4.66
N LYS A 22 -9.03 13.37 -5.47
CA LYS A 22 -8.03 13.83 -6.45
C LYS A 22 -6.81 14.43 -5.75
N SER A 23 -5.63 13.99 -6.19
CA SER A 23 -4.33 14.36 -5.65
C SER A 23 -3.60 15.33 -6.58
N SER A 24 -3.44 16.59 -6.14
CA SER A 24 -2.41 17.48 -6.73
C SER A 24 -1.95 18.59 -5.78
N THR A 25 -2.79 19.03 -4.84
CA THR A 25 -2.46 20.12 -3.89
C THR A 25 -2.24 19.71 -2.44
N ILE A 26 -2.73 18.55 -1.99
CA ILE A 26 -2.62 18.11 -0.59
C ILE A 26 -1.21 17.53 -0.28
N TYR A 27 -0.54 17.01 -1.29
CA TYR A 27 0.60 16.07 -1.13
C TYR A 27 1.94 16.68 -1.54
N SER A 28 1.91 17.81 -2.23
CA SER A 28 3.07 18.52 -2.77
C SER A 28 3.76 19.42 -1.74
N SER A 29 3.73 19.05 -0.45
CA SER A 29 4.42 19.86 0.57
C SER A 29 5.94 19.70 0.41
N THR A 30 6.67 20.82 0.45
CA THR A 30 8.13 20.82 0.41
C THR A 30 8.73 20.02 1.56
N GLN A 31 8.03 19.94 2.69
CA GLN A 31 8.46 19.20 3.86
C GLN A 31 8.44 17.67 3.65
N LEU A 32 7.41 17.14 2.99
CA LEU A 32 7.34 15.71 2.65
C LEU A 32 8.43 15.34 1.65
N LYS A 33 8.63 16.17 0.62
CA LYS A 33 9.66 15.95 -0.38
C LYS A 33 11.07 16.00 0.21
N ASN A 34 11.36 16.98 1.06
CA ASN A 34 12.66 17.09 1.71
C ASN A 34 12.94 15.87 2.60
N PHE A 35 11.97 15.47 3.44
CA PHE A 35 12.11 14.29 4.26
C PHE A 35 12.31 13.02 3.42
N LEU A 36 11.56 12.88 2.33
CA LEU A 36 11.70 11.74 1.44
C LEU A 36 13.11 11.65 0.82
N ASN A 37 13.66 12.78 0.39
CA ASN A 37 15.02 12.84 -0.17
C ASN A 37 16.08 12.49 0.88
N ASP A 38 15.90 12.93 2.13
CA ASP A 38 16.84 12.67 3.22
C ASP A 38 16.84 11.19 3.66
N HIS A 39 15.76 10.45 3.39
CA HIS A 39 15.52 9.10 3.92
C HIS A 39 15.36 8.02 2.83
N LEU A 40 15.65 8.34 1.56
CA LEU A 40 15.42 7.44 0.42
C LEU A 40 16.18 6.11 0.55
N HIS A 41 17.34 6.13 1.20
CA HIS A 41 18.27 4.99 1.25
C HIS A 41 18.44 4.37 2.64
N ASP A 42 17.61 4.75 3.62
CA ASP A 42 17.76 4.33 5.01
C ASP A 42 17.54 2.81 5.23
N HIS A 43 16.56 2.22 4.52
CA HIS A 43 16.22 0.79 4.50
C HIS A 43 16.36 0.03 5.83
N THR A 44 15.90 0.64 6.92
CA THR A 44 16.06 0.08 8.27
C THR A 44 14.89 -0.82 8.66
N LEU A 45 13.67 -0.42 8.32
CA LEU A 45 12.42 -1.13 8.61
C LEU A 45 11.55 -1.13 7.36
N ILE A 46 11.14 -2.31 6.89
CA ILE A 46 10.26 -2.47 5.72
C ILE A 46 8.97 -1.68 5.88
N PHE A 47 8.47 -1.60 7.12
CA PHE A 47 7.33 -0.76 7.46
C PHE A 47 7.52 0.68 6.99
N ASN A 48 8.66 1.30 7.29
CA ASN A 48 8.97 2.66 6.89
C ASN A 48 9.18 2.74 5.38
N ASP A 49 9.92 1.78 4.81
CA ASP A 49 10.18 1.72 3.37
C ASP A 49 8.88 1.70 2.55
N LEU A 50 7.88 0.93 2.98
CA LEU A 50 6.57 0.88 2.32
C LEU A 50 5.83 2.23 2.38
N HIS A 51 5.97 2.98 3.47
CA HIS A 51 5.36 4.31 3.60
C HIS A 51 6.09 5.38 2.79
N ILE A 52 7.42 5.30 2.70
CA ILE A 52 8.22 6.13 1.79
C ILE A 52 7.77 5.86 0.35
N TYR A 53 7.60 4.58 -0.01
CA TYR A 53 7.20 4.18 -1.34
C TYR A 53 5.77 4.63 -1.72
N PHE A 54 4.84 4.70 -0.76
CA PHE A 54 3.51 5.28 -0.99
C PHE A 54 3.56 6.76 -1.42
N ILE A 55 4.54 7.51 -0.91
CA ILE A 55 4.67 8.94 -1.22
C ILE A 55 5.47 9.15 -2.51
N LEU A 56 6.50 8.35 -2.75
CA LEU A 56 7.23 8.35 -4.03
C LEU A 56 6.29 8.14 -5.24
N ASP A 57 5.31 7.26 -5.09
CA ASP A 57 4.24 7.02 -6.07
C ASP A 57 3.51 8.32 -6.45
N ASP A 58 3.19 9.17 -5.48
CA ASP A 58 2.43 10.40 -5.72
C ASP A 58 3.26 11.54 -6.35
N TYR A 59 4.59 11.51 -6.25
CA TYR A 59 5.46 12.53 -6.85
C TYR A 59 5.78 12.28 -8.33
N VAL A 60 5.37 11.14 -8.92
CA VAL A 60 5.68 10.75 -10.31
C VAL A 60 7.19 10.84 -10.61
N ASP A 61 8.01 10.57 -9.59
CA ASP A 61 9.46 10.64 -9.66
C ASP A 61 10.03 9.24 -9.95
N GLN A 62 10.04 8.89 -11.24
CA GLN A 62 10.42 7.54 -11.68
C GLN A 62 11.89 7.22 -11.38
N GLU A 63 12.77 8.22 -11.43
CA GLU A 63 14.20 8.03 -11.14
C GLU A 63 14.40 7.64 -9.68
N ASN A 64 13.87 8.41 -8.74
CA ASN A 64 13.99 8.11 -7.31
C ASN A 64 13.26 6.81 -6.93
N ARG A 65 12.17 6.45 -7.62
CA ARG A 65 11.50 5.16 -7.42
C ARG A 65 12.36 3.97 -7.82
N MET A 66 12.98 4.03 -8.99
CA MET A 66 13.85 2.97 -9.48
C MET A 66 15.10 2.84 -8.60
N ASP A 67 15.67 3.98 -8.20
CA ASP A 67 16.82 4.00 -7.30
C ASP A 67 16.50 3.45 -5.90
N PHE A 68 15.34 3.82 -5.35
CA PHE A 68 14.81 3.28 -4.10
C PHE A 68 14.67 1.76 -4.16
N LEU A 69 13.99 1.21 -5.18
CA LEU A 69 13.80 -0.24 -5.29
C LEU A 69 15.13 -1.00 -5.48
N ARG A 70 16.09 -0.40 -6.19
CA ARG A 70 17.42 -0.96 -6.39
C ARG A 70 18.17 -1.07 -5.05
N THR A 71 18.28 0.03 -4.33
CA THR A 71 18.98 0.11 -3.04
C THR A 71 18.30 -0.70 -1.95
N LEU A 72 16.96 -0.73 -1.93
CA LEU A 72 16.14 -1.58 -1.07
C LEU A 72 16.48 -3.07 -1.26
N LYS A 73 16.55 -3.50 -2.52
CA LYS A 73 16.89 -4.88 -2.86
C LYS A 73 18.33 -5.22 -2.44
N GLU A 74 19.29 -4.34 -2.72
CA GLU A 74 20.68 -4.52 -2.30
C GLU A 74 20.82 -4.67 -0.78
N CYS A 75 20.07 -3.86 -0.01
CA CYS A 75 20.07 -3.90 1.45
C CYS A 75 19.49 -5.21 2.00
N TYR A 76 18.30 -5.60 1.54
CA TYR A 76 17.59 -6.75 2.11
C TYR A 76 18.01 -8.11 1.51
N ASP A 77 18.59 -8.17 0.31
CA ASP A 77 19.06 -9.44 -0.25
C ASP A 77 20.37 -9.91 0.42
N THR A 78 21.20 -8.99 0.89
CA THR A 78 22.54 -9.28 1.45
C THR A 78 22.54 -9.51 2.97
N SER A 79 21.45 -9.20 3.65
CA SER A 79 21.35 -9.27 5.11
C SER A 79 20.54 -10.48 5.59
N ASP A 80 20.93 -11.05 6.73
CA ASP A 80 20.21 -12.15 7.39
C ASP A 80 19.28 -11.67 8.51
N SER A 81 19.05 -10.35 8.62
CA SER A 81 18.16 -9.78 9.62
C SER A 81 16.71 -10.27 9.49
N ASP A 82 15.96 -10.22 10.59
CA ASP A 82 14.52 -10.54 10.60
C ASP A 82 13.75 -9.73 9.57
N ASN A 83 14.08 -8.43 9.43
CA ASN A 83 13.50 -7.60 8.38
C ASN A 83 13.81 -8.18 7.00
N SER A 84 15.05 -8.53 6.68
CA SER A 84 15.40 -9.13 5.38
C SER A 84 14.61 -10.39 5.06
N GLN A 85 14.33 -11.23 6.06
CA GLN A 85 13.45 -12.39 5.89
C GLN A 85 12.00 -11.99 5.60
N VAL A 86 11.46 -11.01 6.35
CA VAL A 86 10.12 -10.45 6.10
C VAL A 86 10.03 -9.79 4.72
N TYR A 87 11.08 -9.12 4.25
CA TYR A 87 11.13 -8.54 2.91
C TYR A 87 10.97 -9.65 1.86
N ARG A 88 11.78 -10.70 1.95
CA ARG A 88 11.76 -11.82 1.00
C ARG A 88 10.42 -12.56 0.98
N HIS A 89 9.71 -12.66 2.09
CA HIS A 89 8.46 -13.43 2.14
C HIS A 89 7.17 -12.61 2.04
N VAL A 90 7.24 -11.31 2.31
CA VAL A 90 6.07 -10.42 2.38
C VAL A 90 6.36 -9.11 1.66
N GLY A 91 7.38 -8.36 2.10
CA GLY A 91 7.64 -7.00 1.63
C GLY A 91 7.78 -6.88 0.11
N GLN A 92 8.58 -7.73 -0.53
CA GLN A 92 8.82 -7.69 -1.97
C GLN A 92 7.54 -7.81 -2.80
N TYR A 93 6.55 -8.57 -2.33
CA TYR A 93 5.27 -8.75 -3.02
C TYR A 93 4.39 -7.51 -2.86
N ILE A 94 4.49 -6.82 -1.72
CA ILE A 94 3.79 -5.55 -1.52
C ILE A 94 4.37 -4.47 -2.43
N PHE A 95 5.70 -4.32 -2.52
CA PHE A 95 6.33 -3.37 -3.45
C PHE A 95 5.91 -3.65 -4.91
N LYS A 96 6.01 -4.91 -5.36
CA LYS A 96 5.55 -5.32 -6.69
C LYS A 96 4.07 -5.01 -6.91
N ALA A 97 3.22 -5.23 -5.90
CA ALA A 97 1.80 -4.93 -5.98
C ALA A 97 1.55 -3.42 -6.12
N MET A 98 2.34 -2.58 -5.45
CA MET A 98 2.26 -1.13 -5.61
C MET A 98 2.65 -0.68 -7.02
N ASP A 99 3.67 -1.29 -7.62
CA ASP A 99 4.03 -1.01 -9.02
C ASP A 99 2.90 -1.37 -9.99
N GLN A 100 2.33 -2.57 -9.83
CA GLN A 100 1.20 -3.01 -10.66
C GLN A 100 -0.04 -2.14 -10.46
N PHE A 101 -0.25 -1.61 -9.25
CA PHE A 101 -1.35 -0.71 -8.96
C PHE A 101 -1.25 0.61 -9.74
N GLN A 102 -0.04 1.16 -9.89
CA GLN A 102 0.17 2.38 -10.68
C GLN A 102 -0.15 2.18 -12.16
N GLU A 103 0.24 1.02 -12.70
CA GLU A 103 -0.09 0.61 -14.08
C GLU A 103 -1.56 0.18 -14.24
N LYS A 104 -2.38 0.32 -13.19
CA LYS A 104 -3.78 -0.10 -13.14
C LYS A 104 -3.98 -1.60 -13.45
N ASN A 105 -2.94 -2.41 -13.27
CA ASN A 105 -3.00 -3.85 -13.41
C ASN A 105 -3.57 -4.49 -12.12
N TYR A 106 -4.82 -4.16 -11.82
CA TYR A 106 -5.45 -4.54 -10.56
C TYR A 106 -5.56 -6.05 -10.37
N SER A 107 -5.69 -6.82 -11.45
CA SER A 107 -5.66 -8.29 -11.40
C SER A 107 -4.36 -8.80 -10.79
N GLN A 108 -3.22 -8.28 -11.24
CA GLN A 108 -1.91 -8.68 -10.71
C GLN A 108 -1.71 -8.24 -9.27
N VAL A 109 -2.25 -7.07 -8.88
CA VAL A 109 -2.23 -6.62 -7.48
C VAL A 109 -2.93 -7.64 -6.56
N VAL A 110 -4.10 -8.14 -6.98
CA VAL A 110 -4.83 -9.16 -6.22
C VAL A 110 -4.03 -10.46 -6.11
N GLU A 111 -3.46 -10.93 -7.20
CA GLU A 111 -2.65 -12.15 -7.23
C GLU A 111 -1.39 -12.06 -6.34
N LEU A 112 -0.80 -10.86 -6.22
CA LEU A 112 0.36 -10.63 -5.37
C LEU A 112 -0.01 -10.52 -3.88
N LEU A 113 -1.08 -9.78 -3.55
CA LEU A 113 -1.42 -9.47 -2.17
C LEU A 113 -2.28 -10.54 -1.49
N TYR A 114 -3.22 -11.15 -2.21
CA TYR A 114 -4.16 -12.10 -1.60
C TYR A 114 -3.47 -13.31 -0.93
N PRO A 115 -2.43 -13.94 -1.53
CA PRO A 115 -1.74 -15.05 -0.89
C PRO A 115 -0.99 -14.69 0.38
N ILE A 116 -0.52 -13.43 0.50
CA ILE A 116 0.27 -12.96 1.64
C ILE A 116 -0.54 -12.20 2.69
N ARG A 117 -1.84 -11.97 2.47
CA ARG A 117 -2.68 -11.10 3.32
C ARG A 117 -2.60 -11.40 4.83
N ASN A 118 -2.56 -12.69 5.18
CA ASN A 118 -2.48 -13.15 6.57
C ASN A 118 -1.07 -13.03 7.17
N LYS A 119 -0.05 -12.71 6.35
CA LYS A 119 1.34 -12.51 6.77
C LYS A 119 1.73 -11.04 6.84
N ILE A 120 0.87 -10.12 6.39
CA ILE A 120 1.14 -8.67 6.40
C ILE A 120 1.45 -8.15 7.81
N TYR A 121 0.96 -8.80 8.88
CA TYR A 121 1.33 -8.41 10.25
C TYR A 121 2.83 -8.45 10.53
N GLN A 122 3.59 -9.27 9.79
CA GLN A 122 5.04 -9.44 9.96
C GLN A 122 5.84 -8.18 9.60
N ILE A 123 5.29 -7.28 8.77
CA ILE A 123 5.98 -6.03 8.45
C ILE A 123 6.06 -5.08 9.65
N GLY A 124 5.36 -5.37 10.75
CA GLY A 124 5.28 -4.48 11.91
C GLY A 124 4.18 -3.42 11.77
N GLY A 125 4.33 -2.30 12.46
CA GLY A 125 3.37 -1.20 12.47
C GLY A 125 2.07 -1.48 13.24
N SER A 126 1.22 -0.46 13.33
CA SER A 126 -0.09 -0.57 13.98
C SER A 126 -1.12 -1.30 13.10
N ASN A 127 -2.20 -1.78 13.73
CA ASN A 127 -3.35 -2.34 13.01
C ASN A 127 -3.91 -1.33 12.00
N ALA A 128 -4.00 -0.06 12.39
CA ALA A 128 -4.48 1.00 11.52
C ALA A 128 -3.58 1.14 10.30
N GLN A 129 -2.26 1.16 10.42
CA GLN A 129 -1.36 1.32 9.27
C GLN A 129 -1.37 0.10 8.34
N ARG A 130 -1.34 -1.12 8.89
CA ARG A 130 -1.42 -2.37 8.10
C ARG A 130 -2.72 -2.54 7.32
N ASP A 131 -3.79 -1.95 7.84
CA ASP A 131 -5.10 -1.85 7.20
C ASP A 131 -5.04 -1.29 5.77
N LEU A 132 -4.02 -0.49 5.48
CA LEU A 132 -3.83 0.15 4.18
C LEU A 132 -3.59 -0.88 3.07
N PHE A 133 -2.84 -1.93 3.34
CA PHE A 133 -2.59 -3.00 2.38
C PHE A 133 -3.84 -3.86 2.15
N TYR A 134 -4.68 -4.02 3.17
CA TYR A 134 -6.01 -4.61 3.01
C TYR A 134 -6.92 -3.73 2.14
N LEU A 135 -6.88 -2.41 2.32
CA LEU A 135 -7.63 -1.48 1.47
C LEU A 135 -7.14 -1.51 0.01
N LEU A 136 -5.82 -1.60 -0.21
CA LEU A 136 -5.22 -1.74 -1.54
C LEU A 136 -5.69 -3.02 -2.25
N LEU A 137 -5.70 -4.15 -1.52
CA LEU A 137 -6.22 -5.41 -2.02
C LEU A 137 -7.72 -5.32 -2.36
N ILE A 138 -8.54 -4.75 -1.46
CA ILE A 138 -9.98 -4.57 -1.72
C ILE A 138 -10.21 -3.69 -2.95
N TYR A 139 -9.55 -2.54 -3.02
CA TYR A 139 -9.67 -1.62 -4.15
C TYR A 139 -9.33 -2.34 -5.46
N SER A 140 -8.23 -3.08 -5.48
CA SER A 140 -7.79 -3.78 -6.68
C SER A 140 -8.73 -4.93 -7.06
N ALA A 141 -9.29 -5.63 -6.08
CA ALA A 141 -10.29 -6.66 -6.32
C ALA A 141 -11.59 -6.08 -6.91
N VAL A 142 -12.00 -4.89 -6.47
CA VAL A 142 -13.16 -4.16 -7.01
C VAL A 142 -12.94 -3.78 -8.48
N HIS A 143 -11.77 -3.24 -8.82
CA HIS A 143 -11.48 -2.69 -10.15
C HIS A 143 -10.82 -3.68 -11.10
N SER A 144 -10.60 -4.93 -10.68
CA SER A 144 -10.08 -5.98 -11.56
C SER A 144 -11.14 -6.40 -12.58
N SER A 145 -10.71 -6.61 -13.81
CA SER A 145 -11.55 -7.15 -14.89
C SER A 145 -11.90 -8.64 -14.73
N ASN A 146 -11.36 -9.32 -13.71
CA ASN A 146 -11.66 -10.72 -13.43
C ASN A 146 -12.87 -10.85 -12.49
N ASN A 147 -13.93 -11.49 -12.98
CA ASN A 147 -15.16 -11.74 -12.19
C ASN A 147 -14.90 -12.44 -10.85
N GLN A 148 -13.91 -13.34 -10.77
CA GLN A 148 -13.57 -14.00 -9.51
C GLN A 148 -13.00 -13.01 -8.49
N HIS A 149 -12.22 -12.02 -8.94
CA HIS A 149 -11.70 -10.97 -8.08
C HIS A 149 -12.81 -10.06 -7.57
N GLN A 150 -13.81 -9.75 -8.40
CA GLN A 150 -14.98 -8.98 -7.94
C GLN A 150 -15.83 -9.74 -6.91
N GLN A 151 -15.98 -11.07 -7.03
CA GLN A 151 -16.63 -11.87 -5.98
C GLN A 151 -15.80 -11.90 -4.70
N LEU A 152 -14.47 -12.03 -4.82
CA LEU A 152 -13.55 -11.90 -3.70
C LEU A 152 -13.66 -10.53 -3.02
N ALA A 153 -13.80 -9.44 -3.80
CA ALA A 153 -13.97 -8.10 -3.26
C ALA A 153 -15.18 -8.00 -2.32
N LYS A 154 -16.32 -8.61 -2.69
CA LYS A 154 -17.52 -8.67 -1.83
C LYS A 154 -17.22 -9.36 -0.49
N GLN A 155 -16.47 -10.45 -0.52
CA GLN A 155 -16.06 -11.18 0.69
C GLN A 155 -15.15 -10.31 1.57
N LEU A 156 -14.10 -9.73 0.99
CA LEU A 156 -13.14 -8.89 1.71
C LEU A 156 -13.80 -7.63 2.32
N ILE A 157 -14.75 -7.01 1.61
CA ILE A 157 -15.52 -5.88 2.13
C ILE A 157 -16.31 -6.31 3.37
N ASN A 158 -16.98 -7.46 3.32
CA ASN A 158 -17.76 -7.98 4.45
C ASN A 158 -16.86 -8.33 5.64
N GLU A 159 -15.75 -9.04 5.41
CA GLU A 159 -14.75 -9.37 6.45
C GLU A 159 -14.28 -8.10 7.18
N ARG A 160 -13.91 -7.08 6.41
CA ARG A 160 -13.47 -5.80 6.94
C ARG A 160 -14.54 -5.08 7.77
N CYS A 161 -15.79 -5.08 7.31
CA CYS A 161 -16.89 -4.46 8.05
C CYS A 161 -17.16 -5.18 9.37
N LEU A 162 -17.08 -6.51 9.38
CA LEU A 162 -17.23 -7.30 10.61
C LEU A 162 -16.14 -6.96 11.64
N MET A 163 -14.90 -6.73 11.20
CA MET A 163 -13.80 -6.31 12.08
C MET A 163 -13.96 -4.89 12.65
N ARG A 164 -14.77 -4.02 12.02
CA ARG A 164 -14.94 -2.60 12.38
C ARG A 164 -16.32 -2.29 12.98
N ASN A 165 -16.85 -3.19 13.81
CA ASN A 165 -18.17 -3.05 14.46
C ASN A 165 -19.37 -2.99 13.49
N LYS A 166 -19.28 -3.67 12.34
CA LYS A 166 -20.35 -3.88 11.36
C LYS A 166 -20.82 -2.65 10.57
N THR A 167 -20.21 -1.47 10.75
CA THR A 167 -20.56 -0.28 9.98
C THR A 167 -19.77 -0.21 8.68
N LYS A 168 -20.46 -0.17 7.53
CA LYS A 168 -19.84 0.17 6.25
C LYS A 168 -19.48 1.65 6.26
N SER A 169 -18.19 1.97 6.15
CA SER A 169 -17.78 3.35 5.88
C SER A 169 -18.25 3.76 4.48
N LYS A 170 -18.32 5.07 4.21
CA LYS A 170 -18.70 5.56 2.87
C LYS A 170 -17.81 5.00 1.76
N MET A 171 -16.52 4.82 2.03
CA MET A 171 -15.57 4.17 1.11
C MET A 171 -15.98 2.72 0.80
N MET A 172 -16.40 1.93 1.79
CA MET A 172 -16.84 0.56 1.58
C MET A 172 -18.16 0.47 0.84
N GLU A 173 -19.10 1.40 1.10
CA GLU A 173 -20.34 1.51 0.31
C GLU A 173 -20.02 1.82 -1.15
N ASN A 174 -19.12 2.78 -1.40
CA ASN A 174 -18.74 3.15 -2.76
C ASN A 174 -18.13 1.96 -3.51
N TYR A 175 -17.21 1.22 -2.88
CA TYR A 175 -16.63 0.00 -3.47
C TYR A 175 -17.68 -1.08 -3.76
N ALA A 176 -18.62 -1.30 -2.83
CA ALA A 176 -19.69 -2.27 -3.04
C ALA A 176 -20.60 -1.88 -4.22
N ASN A 177 -20.90 -0.58 -4.37
CA ASN A 177 -21.70 -0.07 -5.46
C ASN A 177 -20.97 -0.16 -6.80
N THR A 178 -19.64 0.03 -6.85
CA THR A 178 -18.85 -0.16 -8.07
C THR A 178 -19.04 -1.57 -8.63
N ILE A 179 -18.96 -2.60 -7.78
CA ILE A 179 -19.12 -4.00 -8.20
C ILE A 179 -20.55 -4.32 -8.72
N LEU A 180 -21.57 -3.56 -8.30
CA LEU A 180 -22.96 -3.80 -8.69
C LEU A 180 -23.33 -3.13 -10.03
N ASN A 181 -22.54 -2.16 -10.48
CA ASN A 181 -22.81 -1.37 -11.67
C ASN A 181 -22.00 -1.80 -12.90
N ASP A 182 -21.12 -2.81 -12.75
CA ASP A 182 -20.38 -3.50 -13.82
C ASP A 182 -21.05 -4.82 -14.19
#